data_AF-A0A852VAW4-F1
#
_entry.id   AF-A0A852VAW4-F1
#
_cell.length_a   1.000
_cell.length_b   1.000
_cell.length_c   1.000
_cell.angle_alpha   90.00
_cell.angle_beta   90.00
_cell.angle_gamma   90.00
#
_symmetry.space_group_name_H-M   'P 1'
#
loop_
_entity.id
_entity.type
_entity.pdbx_description
1 polymer ?
#
loop_
_entity_poly.entity_id
_entity_poly.type
_entity_poly.pdbx_seq_one_letter_code
_entity_poly.pdbx_strand_id
1 'polypeptide(L)'
;MATARWNGEIIARSDDTRVVEGNHYFPIESVFPQYLRPSETTTVCPWKGTANYYTLEVDGKQNPDAAWFYAEPKPEAAQIKDRVAFWRGVEVTD
;
A
#
# COMPACT_ATOMS: atom_id res chain seq x y z
N MET A 1 0.80 3.99 16.38
CA MET A 1 0.87 2.73 15.61
C MET A 1 0.00 2.91 14.39
N ALA A 2 0.62 3.09 13.23
CA ALA A 2 -0.11 3.32 12.00
C ALA A 2 -1.07 2.17 11.72
N THR A 3 -2.32 2.49 11.37
CA THR A 3 -3.38 1.54 11.04
C THR A 3 -4.07 1.98 9.75
N ALA A 4 -4.11 1.10 8.75
CA ALA A 4 -4.89 1.28 7.54
C ALA A 4 -6.21 0.51 7.65
N ARG A 5 -7.35 1.17 7.41
CA ARG A 5 -8.69 0.57 7.42
C ARG A 5 -9.44 0.82 6.13
N TRP A 6 -10.18 -0.19 5.67
CA TRP A 6 -11.11 -0.03 4.56
C TRP A 6 -12.33 -0.92 4.74
N ASN A 7 -13.51 -0.37 4.43
CA ASN A 7 -14.79 -1.05 4.61
C ASN A 7 -14.99 -1.61 6.05
N GLY A 8 -14.50 -0.89 7.06
CA GLY A 8 -14.61 -1.28 8.48
C GLY A 8 -13.48 -2.17 9.01
N GLU A 9 -12.79 -2.90 8.13
CA GLU A 9 -11.73 -3.83 8.50
C GLU A 9 -10.35 -3.16 8.54
N ILE A 10 -9.48 -3.64 9.44
CA ILE A 10 -8.06 -3.29 9.42
C ILE A 10 -7.42 -4.11 8.31
N ILE A 11 -6.72 -3.45 7.38
CA ILE A 11 -6.02 -4.12 6.27
C ILE A 11 -4.50 -4.13 6.43
N ALA A 12 -3.95 -3.23 7.25
CA ALA A 12 -2.56 -3.22 7.66
C ALA A 12 -2.38 -2.49 9.00
N ARG A 13 -1.38 -2.88 9.79
CA ARG A 13 -1.05 -2.21 11.06
C ARG A 13 0.42 -2.39 11.42
N SER A 14 1.14 -1.30 11.66
CA SER A 14 2.57 -1.35 11.98
C SER A 14 3.06 -0.11 12.74
N ASP A 15 4.05 -0.30 13.61
CA ASP A 15 4.85 0.80 14.19
C ASP A 15 6.03 1.20 13.31
N ASP A 16 6.42 0.36 12.33
CA ASP A 16 7.53 0.65 11.41
C ASP A 16 6.98 1.05 10.04
N THR A 17 6.35 2.21 9.94
CA THR A 17 5.98 2.78 8.63
C THR A 17 7.00 3.82 8.17
N ARG A 18 7.11 4.01 6.85
CA ARG A 18 7.87 5.13 6.27
C ARG A 18 6.90 6.12 5.65
N VAL A 19 7.00 7.39 6.02
CA VAL A 19 6.16 8.44 5.45
C VAL A 19 6.90 9.11 4.30
N VAL A 20 6.32 9.05 3.11
CA VAL A 20 6.84 9.69 1.90
C VAL A 20 5.70 10.39 1.18
N GLU A 21 5.86 11.70 0.94
CA GLU A 21 4.83 12.56 0.31
C GLU A 21 3.46 12.44 1.00
N GLY A 22 3.46 12.35 2.33
CA GLY A 22 2.24 12.23 3.15
C GLY A 22 1.60 10.84 3.17
N ASN A 23 2.18 9.84 2.51
CA ASN A 23 1.67 8.47 2.50
C ASN A 23 2.49 7.57 3.44
N HIS A 24 1.80 6.75 4.25
CA HIS A 24 2.44 5.69 5.01
C HIS A 24 2.71 4.48 4.14
N TYR A 25 3.97 4.03 4.16
CA TYR A 25 4.43 2.80 3.54
C TYR A 25 4.64 1.74 4.62
N PHE A 26 3.68 0.84 4.71
CA PHE A 26 3.63 -0.29 5.63
C PHE A 26 4.55 -1.41 5.13
N PRO A 27 5.37 -2.05 5.98
CA PRO A 27 6.08 -3.28 5.62
C PRO A 27 5.09 -4.32 5.10
N ILE A 28 5.42 -5.02 4.01
CA ILE A 28 4.51 -6.00 3.39
C ILE A 28 4.05 -7.07 4.38
N GLU A 29 4.91 -7.47 5.33
CA GLU A 29 4.59 -8.43 6.40
C GLU A 29 3.54 -7.93 7.41
N SER A 30 3.31 -6.62 7.46
CA SER A 30 2.29 -5.98 8.31
C SER A 30 0.96 -5.76 7.60
N VAL A 31 0.90 -6.07 6.29
CA VAL A 31 -0.31 -6.01 5.47
C VAL A 31 -0.97 -7.37 5.49
N PHE A 32 -2.29 -7.40 5.65
CA PHE A 32 -3.05 -8.64 5.68
C PHE A 32 -3.32 -9.16 4.27
N PRO A 33 -2.63 -10.25 3.83
CA PRO A 33 -2.64 -10.66 2.43
C PRO A 33 -3.99 -11.19 1.96
N GLN A 34 -4.87 -11.62 2.87
CA GLN A 34 -6.22 -12.08 2.51
C GLN A 34 -7.07 -10.98 1.84
N TYR A 35 -6.75 -9.71 2.07
CA TYR A 35 -7.44 -8.57 1.47
C TYR A 35 -6.79 -8.07 0.17
N LEU A 36 -5.64 -8.62 -0.23
CA LEU A 36 -4.96 -8.22 -1.46
C LEU A 36 -5.36 -9.13 -2.61
N ARG A 37 -5.65 -8.53 -3.76
CA ARG A 37 -5.81 -9.21 -5.06
C ARG A 37 -4.85 -8.60 -6.06
N PRO A 38 -4.09 -9.41 -6.83
CA PRO A 38 -3.19 -8.90 -7.87
C PRO A 38 -3.93 -7.98 -8.84
N SER A 39 -3.28 -6.90 -9.26
CA SER A 39 -3.72 -6.05 -10.37
C SER A 39 -2.65 -6.03 -11.46
N GLU A 40 -3.06 -5.97 -12.72
CA GLU A 40 -2.16 -5.76 -13.86
C GLU A 40 -1.78 -4.28 -14.04
N THR A 41 -2.46 -3.38 -13.31
CA THR A 41 -2.19 -1.96 -13.35
C THR A 41 -0.76 -1.68 -12.88
N THR A 42 -0.05 -0.88 -13.66
CA THR A 42 1.24 -0.28 -13.28
C THR A 42 1.27 1.18 -13.71
N THR A 43 2.03 2.00 -13.00
CA THR A 43 2.30 3.40 -13.38
C THR A 43 3.76 3.74 -13.16
N VAL A 44 4.28 4.76 -13.86
CA VAL A 44 5.68 5.16 -13.75
C VAL A 44 5.78 6.49 -13.01
N CYS A 45 6.57 6.49 -11.93
CA CYS A 45 6.97 7.69 -11.22
C CYS A 45 8.43 8.04 -11.60
N PRO A 46 8.73 9.28 -12.01
CA PRO A 46 10.07 9.66 -12.45
C PRO A 46 11.18 9.37 -11.44
N TRP A 47 10.89 9.47 -10.15
CA TRP A 47 11.90 9.32 -9.10
C TRP A 47 11.72 8.07 -8.22
N LYS A 48 10.54 7.45 -8.16
CA LYS A 48 10.32 6.22 -7.38
C LYS A 48 10.50 4.94 -8.20
N GLY A 49 10.26 4.97 -9.53
CA GLY A 49 10.25 3.78 -10.39
C GLY A 49 8.83 3.36 -10.78
N THR A 50 8.64 2.07 -11.07
CA THR A 50 7.34 1.52 -11.49
C THR A 50 6.51 1.13 -10.27
N ALA A 51 5.38 1.81 -10.10
CA ALA A 51 4.37 1.42 -9.12
C ALA A 51 3.56 0.24 -9.65
N ASN A 52 3.34 -0.73 -8.78
CA ASN A 52 2.51 -1.92 -8.97
C ASN A 52 1.34 -1.81 -8.01
N TYR A 53 0.20 -2.40 -8.36
CA TYR A 53 -1.02 -2.23 -7.60
C TYR A 53 -1.63 -3.56 -7.15
N TYR A 54 -2.33 -3.51 -6.03
CA TYR A 54 -3.29 -4.52 -5.61
C TYR A 54 -4.68 -3.90 -5.53
N THR A 55 -5.67 -4.67 -5.94
CA THR A 55 -7.07 -4.40 -5.61
C THR A 55 -7.33 -4.89 -4.19
N LEU A 56 -7.96 -4.07 -3.36
CA LEU A 56 -8.44 -4.52 -2.06
C LEU A 56 -9.75 -5.26 -2.22
N GLU A 57 -9.91 -6.37 -1.53
CA GLU A 57 -11.17 -7.12 -1.45
C GLU A 57 -11.50 -7.42 0.01
N VAL A 58 -12.57 -6.82 0.53
CA VAL A 58 -13.03 -6.96 1.91
C VAL A 58 -14.54 -7.22 1.89
N ASP A 59 -14.97 -8.32 2.49
CA ASP A 59 -16.38 -8.74 2.55
C ASP A 59 -17.11 -8.73 1.19
N GLY A 60 -16.41 -9.18 0.14
CA GLY A 60 -16.94 -9.24 -1.23
C GLY A 60 -17.03 -7.89 -1.94
N LYS A 61 -16.66 -6.78 -1.29
CA LYS A 61 -16.49 -5.48 -1.94
C LYS A 61 -15.06 -5.32 -2.43
N GLN A 62 -14.90 -4.72 -3.61
CA GLN A 62 -13.59 -4.44 -4.19
C GLN A 62 -13.30 -2.93 -4.21
N ASN A 63 -12.03 -2.59 -3.95
CA ASN A 63 -11.45 -1.27 -4.17
C ASN A 63 -10.30 -1.41 -5.18
N PRO A 64 -10.58 -1.25 -6.48
CA PRO A 64 -9.58 -1.45 -7.52
C PRO A 64 -8.34 -0.60 -7.29
N ASP A 65 -7.16 -1.21 -7.43
CA ASP A 65 -5.84 -0.57 -7.31
C ASP A 65 -5.64 0.26 -6.03
N ALA A 66 -6.34 -0.04 -4.94
CA ALA A 66 -6.35 0.80 -3.73
C ALA A 66 -5.12 0.64 -2.83
N ALA A 67 -4.26 -0.33 -3.13
CA ALA A 67 -2.95 -0.49 -2.52
C ALA A 67 -1.88 -0.45 -3.62
N TRP A 68 -0.76 0.22 -3.38
CA TRP A 68 0.36 0.27 -4.32
C TRP A 68 1.69 0.07 -3.64
N PHE A 69 2.66 -0.41 -4.41
CA PHE A 69 4.01 -0.68 -3.97
C PHE A 69 5.01 -0.51 -5.13
N TYR A 70 6.28 -0.43 -4.81
CA TYR A 70 7.36 -0.41 -5.79
C TYR A 70 8.19 -1.68 -5.60
N ALA A 71 8.10 -2.63 -6.55
CA ALA A 71 8.87 -3.87 -6.49
C ALA A 71 10.38 -3.61 -6.61
N GLU A 72 10.73 -2.69 -7.52
CA GLU A 72 12.09 -2.25 -7.79
C GLU A 72 12.15 -0.71 -7.70
N PRO A 73 12.12 -0.13 -6.48
CA PRO A 73 12.19 1.30 -6.34
C PRO A 73 13.59 1.79 -6.76
N LYS A 74 13.64 3.01 -7.29
CA LYS A 74 14.92 3.68 -7.58
C LYS A 74 15.72 3.94 -6.29
N PRO A 75 17.05 4.14 -6.36
CA PRO A 75 17.89 4.35 -5.19
C PRO A 75 17.39 5.45 -4.23
N GLU A 76 16.85 6.54 -4.78
CA GLU A 76 16.30 7.67 -4.02
C GLU A 76 15.01 7.32 -3.25
N ALA A 77 14.38 6.21 -3.60
CA ALA A 77 13.18 5.66 -2.98
C ALA A 77 13.44 4.28 -2.33
N ALA A 78 14.69 3.88 -2.10
CA ALA A 78 15.02 2.56 -1.57
C ALA A 78 14.35 2.26 -0.21
N GLN A 79 14.07 3.29 0.59
CA GLN A 79 13.40 3.19 1.89
C GLN A 79 11.94 2.69 1.82
N ILE A 80 11.30 2.73 0.64
CA ILE A 80 9.94 2.20 0.43
C ILE A 80 9.93 0.85 -0.28
N LYS A 81 11.09 0.20 -0.42
CA LYS A 81 11.17 -1.19 -0.88
C LYS A 81 10.45 -2.12 0.10
N ASP A 82 9.80 -3.16 -0.43
CA ASP A 82 9.08 -4.19 0.33
C ASP A 82 7.95 -3.60 1.21
N ARG A 83 7.39 -2.46 0.78
CA ARG A 83 6.35 -1.73 1.50
C ARG A 83 5.19 -1.34 0.61
N VAL A 84 4.01 -1.25 1.22
CA VAL A 84 2.72 -0.98 0.58
C VAL A 84 2.11 0.30 1.17
N ALA A 85 1.57 1.15 0.31
CA ALA A 85 0.78 2.32 0.70
C ALA A 85 -0.65 2.19 0.16
N PHE A 86 -1.57 2.99 0.72
CA PHE A 86 -3.01 2.86 0.50
C PHE A 86 -3.70 4.20 0.22
N TRP A 87 -4.75 4.19 -0.60
CA TRP A 87 -5.52 5.38 -1.01
C TRP A 87 -6.97 4.99 -1.38
N ARG A 88 -7.69 5.84 -2.13
CA ARG A 88 -9.06 5.58 -2.63
C ARG A 88 -10.05 5.24 -1.51
N GLY A 89 -10.03 6.04 -0.45
CA GLY A 89 -10.93 5.88 0.70
C GLY A 89 -10.46 4.87 1.75
N VAL A 90 -9.22 4.37 1.66
CA VAL A 90 -8.55 3.73 2.80
C VAL A 90 -8.19 4.82 3.81
N GLU A 91 -8.61 4.63 5.06
CA GLU A 91 -8.30 5.52 6.17
C GLU A 91 -6.99 5.08 6.82
N VAL A 92 -6.02 5.99 6.91
CA VAL A 92 -4.74 5.76 7.59
C VAL A 92 -4.64 6.69 8.80
N THR A 93 -4.41 6.12 9.97
CA THR A 93 -4.31 6.83 11.26
C THR A 93 -3.08 6.35 12.04
N ASP A 94 -2.46 7.25 12.82
CA ASP A 94 -1.26 6.98 13.66
C ASP A 94 -1.58 6.83 15.15
#